data_AF-A0A960G1S5-F1
#
_entry.id   AF-A0A960G1S5-F1
#
_cell.length_a   1.000
_cell.length_b   1.000
_cell.length_c   1.000
_cell.angle_alpha   90.00
_cell.angle_beta   90.00
_cell.angle_gamma   90.00
#
_symmetry.space_group_name_H-M   'P 1'
#
loop_
_entity.id
_entity.type
_entity.pdbx_description
1 polymer ?
#
loop_
_entity_poly.entity_id
_entity_poly.type
_entity_poly.pdbx_seq_one_letter_code
_entity_poly.pdbx_strand_id
1 'polypeptide(L)'
;MFRQLSPQDLEGRVRRAFTVERLLTKVGWVMLAIGTLAIAALLLALAVGSLSWQRAGAAIFGVLAATVLSGATAYGAGTNVGMAAVTLQLRLEERDPPQP
;
A
#
# COMPACT_ATOMS: atom_id res chain seq x y z
N MET A 1 -9.62 -25.97 -16.92
CA MET A 1 -9.71 -25.36 -18.27
C MET A 1 -9.00 -24.01 -18.22
N PHE A 2 -7.69 -23.97 -18.55
CA PHE A 2 -6.95 -22.71 -18.55
C PHE A 2 -7.35 -21.92 -19.79
N ARG A 3 -8.08 -20.81 -19.58
CA ARG A 3 -8.39 -19.85 -20.65
C ARG A 3 -7.05 -19.33 -21.19
N GLN A 4 -6.74 -19.59 -22.45
CA GLN A 4 -5.58 -18.96 -23.09
C GLN A 4 -5.84 -17.45 -23.08
N LEU A 5 -5.09 -16.73 -22.26
CA LEU A 5 -5.15 -15.28 -22.21
C LEU A 5 -4.49 -14.74 -23.46
N SER A 6 -5.17 -13.81 -24.13
CA SER A 6 -4.58 -13.13 -25.28
C SER A 6 -3.41 -12.25 -24.81
N PRO A 7 -2.44 -11.92 -25.68
CA PRO A 7 -1.37 -10.97 -25.36
C PRO A 7 -1.91 -9.64 -24.81
N GLN A 8 -3.01 -9.14 -25.38
CA GLN A 8 -3.71 -7.93 -24.95
C GLN A 8 -4.27 -8.05 -23.52
N ASP A 9 -4.77 -9.23 -23.13
CA ASP A 9 -5.23 -9.47 -21.75
C ASP A 9 -4.08 -9.42 -20.75
N LEU A 10 -2.89 -9.89 -21.15
CA LEU A 10 -1.69 -9.91 -20.32
C LEU A 10 -1.12 -8.50 -20.14
N GLU A 11 -0.99 -7.72 -21.21
CA GLU A 11 -0.62 -6.29 -21.14
C GLU A 11 -1.59 -5.50 -20.26
N GLY A 12 -2.90 -5.74 -20.41
CA GLY A 12 -3.93 -5.12 -19.58
C GLY A 12 -3.84 -5.51 -18.10
N ARG A 13 -3.27 -6.68 -17.76
CA ARG A 13 -3.00 -7.08 -16.37
C ARG A 13 -1.76 -6.40 -15.83
N VAL A 14 -0.68 -6.32 -16.61
CA VAL A 14 0.55 -5.60 -16.22
C VAL A 14 0.24 -4.13 -15.90
N ARG A 15 -0.49 -3.43 -16.77
CA ARG A 15 -0.87 -2.03 -16.54
C ARG A 15 -1.74 -1.85 -15.29
N ARG A 16 -2.67 -2.77 -15.05
CA ARG A 16 -3.49 -2.77 -13.83
C ARG A 16 -2.65 -3.01 -12.59
N ALA A 17 -1.69 -3.93 -12.63
CA ALA A 17 -0.81 -4.22 -11.51
C ALA A 17 0.01 -2.98 -11.09
N PHE A 18 0.61 -2.26 -12.03
CA PHE A 18 1.30 -1.00 -11.73
C PHE A 18 0.36 0.10 -11.20
N THR A 19 -0.89 0.14 -11.69
CA THR A 19 -1.89 1.06 -11.16
C THR A 19 -2.22 0.73 -9.69
N VAL A 20 -2.39 -0.55 -9.39
CA VAL A 20 -2.66 -1.06 -8.02
C VAL A 20 -1.47 -0.80 -7.10
N GLU A 21 -0.24 -1.03 -7.55
CA GLU A 21 0.98 -0.70 -6.81
C GLU A 21 0.99 0.78 -6.40
N ARG A 22 0.78 1.69 -7.36
CA ARG A 22 0.76 3.14 -7.10
C ARG A 22 -0.39 3.54 -6.17
N LEU A 23 -1.54 2.87 -6.25
CA LEU A 23 -2.65 3.08 -5.31
C LEU A 23 -2.29 2.63 -3.90
N LEU A 24 -1.66 1.46 -3.74
CA LEU A 24 -1.22 0.94 -2.46
C LEU A 24 -0.16 1.84 -1.80
N THR A 25 0.77 2.39 -2.58
CA THR A 25 1.72 3.40 -2.07
C THR A 25 0.98 4.64 -1.57
N LYS A 26 -0.03 5.13 -2.30
CA LYS A 26 -0.85 6.28 -1.85
C LYS A 26 -1.62 5.95 -0.57
N VAL A 27 -2.15 4.74 -0.43
CA VAL A 27 -2.81 4.29 0.81
C VAL A 27 -1.85 4.36 1.98
N GLY A 28 -0.58 3.96 1.81
CA GLY A 28 0.46 4.11 2.83
C GLY A 28 0.62 5.57 3.30
N TRP A 29 0.71 6.52 2.35
CA TRP A 29 0.80 7.95 2.67
C TRP A 29 -0.45 8.50 3.36
N VAL A 30 -1.64 8.08 2.91
CA VAL A 30 -2.90 8.46 3.55
C VAL A 30 -2.95 7.95 4.99
N MET A 31 -2.53 6.71 5.23
CA MET A 31 -2.56 6.13 6.56
C MET A 31 -1.56 6.81 7.50
N LEU A 32 -0.40 7.22 6.99
CA LEU A 32 0.53 8.07 7.72
C LEU A 32 -0.14 9.39 8.14
N ALA A 33 -0.79 10.08 7.20
CA ALA A 33 -1.46 11.34 7.49
C ALA A 33 -2.59 11.19 8.54
N ILE A 34 -3.41 10.14 8.43
CA ILE A 34 -4.46 9.82 9.41
C ILE A 34 -3.84 9.53 10.78
N GLY A 35 -2.78 8.73 10.85
CA GLY A 35 -2.06 8.43 12.09
C GLY A 35 -1.52 9.69 12.76
N THR A 36 -0.88 10.58 11.99
CA THR A 36 -0.37 11.86 12.50
C THR A 36 -1.49 12.75 13.04
N LEU A 37 -2.61 12.88 12.31
CA LEU A 37 -3.76 13.66 12.76
C LEU A 37 -4.39 13.08 14.04
N ALA A 38 -4.50 11.75 14.14
CA ALA A 38 -5.03 11.09 15.32
C ALA A 38 -4.13 11.33 16.55
N ILE A 39 -2.80 11.25 16.40
CA ILE A 39 -1.86 11.58 17.48
C ILE A 39 -2.00 13.05 17.90
N ALA A 40 -2.07 13.98 16.94
CA ALA A 40 -2.25 15.40 17.24
C ALA A 40 -3.56 15.67 18.02
N ALA A 41 -4.66 15.01 17.64
CA ALA A 41 -5.93 15.12 18.37
C ALA A 41 -5.84 14.56 19.80
N LEU A 42 -5.14 13.44 20.00
CA LEU A 42 -4.92 12.87 21.33
C LEU A 42 -4.07 13.77 22.22
N LEU A 43 -3.03 14.41 21.66
CA LEU A 43 -2.21 15.37 22.38
C LEU A 43 -3.00 16.62 22.76
N LEU A 44 -3.88 17.11 21.88
CA LEU A 44 -4.76 18.24 22.19
C LEU A 44 -5.74 17.89 23.32
N ALA A 45 -6.37 16.70 23.26
CA ALA A 45 -7.26 16.23 24.31
C ALA A 45 -6.55 16.09 25.66
N LEU A 46 -5.28 15.65 25.64
CA LEU A 46 -4.44 15.59 26.83
C LEU A 46 -4.11 17.00 27.38
N ALA A 47 -3.78 17.95 26.50
CA ALA A 47 -3.45 19.32 26.88
C ALA A 47 -4.65 20.09 27.49
N VAL A 48 -5.86 19.83 27.02
CA VAL A 48 -7.10 20.42 27.58
C VAL A 48 -7.58 19.68 28.83
N GLY A 49 -6.89 18.60 29.24
CA GLY A 49 -7.22 17.83 30.45
C GLY A 49 -8.45 16.93 30.30
N SER A 50 -8.96 16.73 29.07
CA SER A 50 -10.09 15.84 28.82
C SER A 50 -9.68 14.36 28.78
N LEU A 51 -8.38 14.07 28.80
CA LEU A 51 -7.82 12.71 28.73
C LEU A 51 -6.73 12.52 29.79
N SER A 52 -6.70 11.36 30.44
CA SER A 52 -5.62 11.01 31.38
C SER A 52 -4.36 10.54 30.66
N TRP A 53 -3.19 10.76 31.26
CA TRP A 53 -1.89 10.35 30.71
C TRP A 53 -1.82 8.86 30.35
N GLN A 54 -2.39 7.98 31.19
CA GLN A 54 -2.43 6.54 30.93
C GLN A 54 -3.27 6.20 29.68
N ARG A 55 -4.45 6.83 29.54
CA ARG A 55 -5.32 6.61 28.37
C ARG A 55 -4.72 7.20 27.10
N ALA A 56 -4.11 8.38 27.21
CA ALA A 56 -3.40 9.02 26.10
C ALA A 56 -2.23 8.16 25.61
N GLY A 57 -1.41 7.65 26.53
CA GLY A 57 -0.29 6.78 26.21
C GLY A 57 -0.73 5.50 25.49
N ALA A 58 -1.74 4.81 26.03
CA ALA A 58 -2.29 3.60 25.40
C ALA A 58 -2.87 3.88 24.00
N ALA A 59 -3.62 4.98 23.84
CA ALA A 59 -4.22 5.36 22.57
C ALA A 59 -3.17 5.73 21.52
N ILE A 60 -2.15 6.51 21.89
CA ILE A 60 -1.05 6.88 20.98
C ILE A 60 -0.29 5.63 20.52
N PHE A 61 0.02 4.72 21.44
CA PHE A 61 0.67 3.45 21.07
C PHE A 61 -0.19 2.62 20.11
N GLY A 62 -1.49 2.52 20.38
CA GLY A 62 -2.43 1.84 19.49
C GLY A 62 -2.49 2.46 18.09
N VAL A 63 -2.54 3.79 18.00
CA VAL A 63 -2.52 4.52 16.73
C VAL A 63 -1.21 4.28 15.98
N LEU A 64 -0.06 4.34 16.68
CA LEU A 64 1.25 4.06 16.08
C LEU A 64 1.31 2.63 15.52
N ALA A 65 0.92 1.64 16.31
CA ALA A 65 0.91 0.24 15.90
C ALA A 65 0.00 0.03 14.69
N ALA A 66 -1.22 0.59 14.71
CA ALA A 66 -2.17 0.49 13.60
C ALA A 66 -1.65 1.18 12.33
N THR A 67 -1.02 2.35 12.46
CA THR A 67 -0.47 3.11 11.35
C THR A 67 0.69 2.38 10.70
N VAL A 68 1.64 1.89 11.51
CA VAL A 68 2.82 1.15 11.02
C VAL A 68 2.39 -0.16 10.38
N LEU A 69 1.50 -0.93 11.02
CA LEU A 69 1.05 -2.21 10.48
C LEU A 69 0.31 -2.02 9.16
N SER A 70 -0.61 -1.05 9.09
CA SER A 70 -1.35 -0.73 7.86
C SER A 70 -0.42 -0.27 6.74
N GLY A 71 0.55 0.60 7.05
CA GLY A 71 1.55 1.07 6.09
C GLY A 71 2.44 -0.07 5.57
N ALA A 72 2.93 -0.93 6.47
CA ALA A 72 3.75 -2.08 6.11
C ALA A 72 2.98 -3.08 5.23
N THR A 73 1.71 -3.34 5.55
CA THR A 73 0.85 -4.21 4.72
C THR A 73 0.60 -3.61 3.34
N ALA A 74 0.27 -2.32 3.26
CA ALA A 74 0.05 -1.64 1.97
C ALA A 74 1.32 -1.63 1.11
N TYR A 75 2.48 -1.33 1.72
CA TYR A 75 3.77 -1.37 1.04
C TYR A 75 4.12 -2.78 0.55
N GLY A 76 4.03 -3.78 1.42
CA GLY A 76 4.33 -5.17 1.07
C GLY A 76 3.43 -5.72 -0.04
N ALA A 77 2.14 -5.41 -0.01
CA ALA A 77 1.21 -5.76 -1.07
C ALA A 77 1.57 -5.07 -2.40
N GLY A 78 1.92 -3.78 -2.36
CA GLY A 78 2.31 -3.02 -3.54
C GLY A 78 3.54 -3.61 -4.21
N THR A 79 4.61 -3.85 -3.44
CA THR A 79 5.87 -4.41 -3.95
C THR A 79 5.68 -5.79 -4.57
N ASN A 80 4.88 -6.67 -3.96
CA ASN A 80 4.62 -7.99 -4.50
C ASN A 80 3.87 -7.92 -5.85
N VAL A 81 2.87 -7.04 -5.94
CA VAL A 81 2.12 -6.81 -7.18
C VAL A 81 3.02 -6.22 -8.27
N GLY A 82 3.86 -5.25 -7.95
CA GLY A 82 4.83 -4.64 -8.89
C GLY A 82 5.84 -5.66 -9.42
N MET A 83 6.45 -6.45 -8.53
CA MET A 83 7.38 -7.53 -8.91
C MET A 83 6.73 -8.59 -9.81
N ALA A 84 5.48 -8.96 -9.52
CA ALA A 84 4.72 -9.87 -10.37
C ALA A 84 4.44 -9.26 -11.76
N ALA A 85 4.17 -7.95 -11.83
CA ALA A 85 3.97 -7.23 -13.08
C ALA A 85 5.25 -7.20 -13.93
N VAL A 86 6.39 -6.85 -13.32
CA VAL A 86 7.71 -6.83 -13.97
C VAL A 86 8.07 -8.22 -14.49
N THR A 87 7.88 -9.25 -13.66
CA THR A 87 8.15 -10.64 -14.06
C THR A 87 7.28 -11.06 -15.26
N LEU A 88 6.02 -10.65 -15.27
CA LEU A 88 5.11 -10.96 -16.38
C LEU A 88 5.52 -10.20 -17.65
N GLN A 89 5.93 -8.94 -17.54
CA GLN A 89 6.38 -8.12 -18.66
C GLN A 89 7.66 -8.71 -19.30
N LEU A 90 8.67 -9.07 -18.50
CA LEU A 90 9.90 -9.69 -19.01
C LEU A 90 9.61 -10.99 -19.77
N ARG A 91 8.70 -11.83 -19.26
CA ARG A 91 8.29 -13.06 -19.94
C ARG A 91 7.52 -12.80 -21.24
N LEU A 92 6.85 -11.67 -21.38
CA LEU A 92 6.20 -11.27 -22.62
C LEU A 92 7.23 -10.80 -23.64
N GLU A 93 8.19 -9.99 -23.22
CA GLU A 93 9.30 -9.49 -24.06
C GLU A 93 10.20 -10.64 -24.57
N GLU A 94 10.49 -11.65 -23.74
CA GLU A 94 11.20 -12.86 -24.17
C GLU A 94 10.42 -13.69 -25.21
N ARG A 95 9.09 -13.65 -25.16
CA ARG A 95 8.22 -14.46 -26.03
C ARG A 95 8.00 -13.82 -27.41
N ASP A 96 8.10 -12.51 -27.50
CA ASP A 96 7.94 -11.75 -28.74
C ASP A 96 9.13 -10.79 -28.94
N PRO A 97 10.33 -11.33 -29.24
CA PRO A 97 11.54 -10.52 -29.35
C PRO A 97 11.39 -9.51 -30.51
N PRO A 98 11.87 -8.27 -30.34
CA PRO A 98 11.80 -7.26 -31.40
C PRO A 98 12.47 -7.80 -32.66
N GLN A 99 11.72 -7.88 -33.76
CA GLN A 99 12.29 -8.25 -35.06
C GLN A 99 13.20 -7.10 -35.54
N PRO A 100 14.41 -7.42 -36.04
CA PRO A 100 15.41 -6.44 -36.46
C PRO A 100 14.95 -5.54 -37.62
#